data_AF-A0A9P3CJV2-F1
#
_entry.id   AF-A0A9P3CJV2-F1
#
_cell.length_a   1.000
_cell.length_b   1.000
_cell.length_c   1.000
_cell.angle_alpha   90.00
_cell.angle_beta   90.00
_cell.angle_gamma   90.00
#
_symmetry.space_group_name_H-M   'P 1'
#
loop_
_entity.id
_entity.type
_entity.pdbx_description
1 polymer ?
#
loop_
_entity_poly.entity_id
_entity_poly.type
_entity_poly.pdbx_seq_one_letter_code
_entity_poly.pdbx_strand_id
1 'polypeptide(L)'
;MPQYFYLDAKIKGRVPEAQYKRTQRPEESNDYAAGDIIEAWDHVFRWDKDCISDGTMQIWRSRGDALADAALHEIKGPSGDAGGSDLLARLEAAANKPKPAKEVTALWEQLTSIDQTQFSYDREQILRGQAVFYRYAPQILASLLQFSLAAGFSSPSISRLLNLTSYLVPPMSSTPEGEAPRISKASNDRTYMRLMETTQFVLDFMPPFGS
;
A
#
# COMPACT_ATOMS: atom_id res chain seq x y z
N MET A 1 3.85 -1.64 -36.46
CA MET A 1 4.62 -2.43 -35.49
C MET A 1 4.08 -2.11 -34.12
N PRO A 2 3.81 -3.09 -33.25
CA PRO A 2 3.43 -2.81 -31.86
C PRO A 2 4.58 -2.04 -31.18
N GLN A 3 4.23 -0.97 -30.46
CA GLN A 3 5.21 -0.15 -29.76
C GLN A 3 5.33 -0.65 -28.33
N TYR A 4 6.36 -1.46 -28.05
CA TYR A 4 6.64 -1.92 -26.69
C TYR A 4 7.33 -0.85 -25.85
N PHE A 5 7.03 -0.85 -24.55
CA PHE A 5 7.73 -0.11 -23.52
C PHE A 5 8.82 -0.98 -22.89
N TYR A 6 10.08 -0.64 -23.14
CA TYR A 6 11.22 -1.42 -22.66
C TYR A 6 11.68 -0.90 -21.29
N LEU A 7 11.52 -1.71 -20.25
CA LEU A 7 12.04 -1.39 -18.91
C LEU A 7 13.54 -1.67 -18.80
N ASP A 8 14.07 -2.58 -19.63
CA ASP A 8 15.51 -2.76 -19.85
C ASP A 8 15.86 -2.30 -21.27
N ALA A 9 16.50 -1.13 -21.36
CA ALA A 9 16.93 -0.52 -22.62
C ALA A 9 17.91 -1.42 -23.41
N LYS A 10 18.58 -2.38 -22.77
CA LYS A 10 19.49 -3.32 -23.44
C LYS A 10 18.76 -4.38 -24.27
N ILE A 11 17.45 -4.56 -24.06
CA ILE A 11 16.65 -5.51 -24.84
C ILE A 11 16.29 -4.92 -26.21
N LYS A 12 15.97 -3.62 -26.24
CA LYS A 12 15.45 -2.93 -27.43
C LYS A 12 16.37 -3.07 -28.64
N GLY A 13 15.89 -3.77 -29.67
CA GLY A 13 16.62 -3.98 -30.93
C GLY A 13 17.79 -4.96 -30.84
N ARG A 14 18.00 -5.63 -29.70
CA ARG A 14 19.09 -6.60 -29.50
C ARG A 14 18.59 -8.03 -29.30
N VAL A 15 17.39 -8.19 -28.75
CA VAL A 15 16.77 -9.50 -28.55
C VAL A 15 15.61 -9.67 -29.55
N PRO A 16 15.56 -10.78 -30.32
CA PRO A 16 14.42 -11.07 -31.18
C PRO A 16 13.13 -11.30 -30.39
N GLU A 17 11.99 -10.80 -30.88
CA GLU A 17 10.68 -11.00 -30.23
C GLU A 17 10.30 -12.47 -30.02
N ALA A 18 10.84 -13.38 -30.83
CA ALA A 18 10.63 -14.83 -30.68
C ALA A 18 11.20 -15.39 -29.36
N GLN A 19 12.07 -14.64 -28.66
CA GLN A 19 12.60 -15.03 -27.36
C GLN A 19 11.77 -14.49 -26.19
N TYR A 20 10.72 -13.70 -26.46
CA TYR A 20 9.88 -13.12 -25.42
C TYR A 20 8.90 -14.18 -24.91
N LYS A 21 8.87 -14.38 -23.59
CA LYS A 21 7.80 -15.11 -22.92
C LYS A 21 6.63 -14.16 -22.73
N ARG A 22 5.56 -14.38 -23.49
CA ARG A 22 4.33 -13.58 -23.41
C ARG A 22 3.48 -14.05 -22.24
N THR A 23 3.33 -13.19 -21.24
CA THR A 23 2.51 -13.48 -20.08
C THR A 23 1.05 -13.23 -20.45
N GLN A 24 0.25 -14.29 -20.51
CA GLN A 24 -1.20 -14.16 -20.65
C GLN A 24 -1.91 -14.26 -19.31
N ARG A 25 -1.35 -15.07 -18.40
CA ARG A 25 -1.92 -15.30 -17.08
C ARG A 25 -0.86 -15.16 -15.99
N PRO A 26 -1.22 -14.70 -14.78
CA PRO A 26 -0.26 -14.51 -13.70
C PRO A 26 0.51 -15.78 -13.32
N GLU A 27 -0.12 -16.95 -13.39
CA GLU A 27 0.47 -18.22 -12.93
C GLU A 27 1.68 -18.66 -13.76
N GLU A 28 1.80 -18.17 -15.00
CA GLU A 28 2.94 -18.43 -15.89
C GLU A 28 4.25 -17.89 -15.29
N SER A 29 4.16 -16.87 -14.43
CA SER A 29 5.33 -16.32 -13.72
C SER A 29 5.99 -17.29 -12.74
N ASN A 30 5.32 -18.39 -12.37
CA ASN A 30 5.92 -19.43 -11.55
C ASN A 30 7.02 -20.20 -12.28
N ASP A 31 7.01 -20.20 -13.61
CA ASP A 31 7.97 -20.92 -14.45
C ASP A 31 9.08 -20.00 -14.99
N TYR A 32 9.12 -18.74 -14.55
CA TYR A 32 10.12 -17.76 -14.98
C TYR A 32 11.42 -17.89 -14.20
N ALA A 33 12.53 -17.75 -14.92
CA ALA A 33 13.88 -17.82 -14.39
C ALA A 33 14.59 -16.48 -14.59
N ALA A 34 15.54 -16.18 -13.70
CA ALA A 34 16.37 -14.99 -13.83
C ALA A 34 17.08 -14.96 -15.20
N GLY A 35 16.91 -13.86 -15.93
CA GLY A 35 17.43 -13.65 -17.28
C GLY A 35 16.39 -13.78 -18.39
N ASP A 36 15.24 -14.40 -18.13
CA ASP A 36 14.14 -14.49 -19.11
C ASP A 36 13.67 -13.12 -19.56
N ILE A 37 13.25 -13.00 -20.82
CA ILE A 37 12.65 -11.78 -21.35
C ILE A 37 11.13 -11.94 -21.35
N ILE A 38 10.45 -11.11 -20.58
CA ILE A 38 9.01 -11.18 -20.37
C ILE A 38 8.34 -10.03 -21.10
N GLU A 39 7.26 -10.33 -21.82
CA GLU A 39 6.32 -9.36 -22.37
C GLU A 39 5.01 -9.43 -21.57
N ALA A 40 4.59 -8.32 -20.97
CA ALA A 40 3.33 -8.18 -20.26
C ALA A 40 2.78 -6.75 -20.39
N TRP A 41 1.50 -6.61 -20.76
CA TRP A 41 0.83 -5.30 -20.91
C TRP A 41 1.62 -4.29 -21.75
N ASP A 42 2.11 -4.72 -22.92
CA ASP A 42 2.99 -3.93 -23.82
C ASP A 42 4.35 -3.53 -23.22
N HIS A 43 4.70 -4.04 -22.03
CA HIS A 43 6.00 -3.84 -21.41
C HIS A 43 6.91 -5.05 -21.65
N VAL A 44 8.18 -4.77 -21.93
CA VAL A 44 9.22 -5.79 -22.09
C VAL A 44 10.32 -5.56 -21.07
N PHE A 45 10.61 -6.59 -20.28
CA PHE A 45 11.60 -6.52 -19.22
C PHE A 45 12.32 -7.86 -19.03
N ARG A 46 13.43 -7.81 -18.31
CA ARG A 46 14.18 -9.00 -17.93
C ARG A 46 13.70 -9.44 -16.55
N TRP A 47 13.29 -10.70 -16.42
CA TRP A 47 13.01 -11.29 -15.13
C TRP A 47 14.32 -11.38 -14.33
N ASP A 48 14.32 -10.90 -13.10
CA ASP A 48 15.51 -10.91 -12.24
C ASP A 48 15.18 -11.48 -10.85
N LYS A 49 16.13 -11.37 -9.94
CA LYS A 49 16.02 -11.89 -8.57
C LYS A 49 14.99 -11.13 -7.72
N ASP A 50 14.62 -9.92 -8.12
CA ASP A 50 13.72 -9.04 -7.38
C ASP A 50 12.28 -9.19 -7.91
N CYS A 51 12.09 -9.88 -9.04
CA CYS A 51 10.78 -10.26 -9.57
C CYS A 51 10.13 -11.35 -8.70
N ILE A 52 8.83 -11.20 -8.44
CA ILE A 52 8.05 -12.08 -7.56
C ILE A 52 7.05 -12.87 -8.40
N SER A 53 7.07 -14.20 -8.29
CA SER A 53 6.12 -15.07 -8.97
C SER A 53 4.72 -15.00 -8.34
N ASP A 54 3.69 -15.35 -9.12
CA ASP A 54 2.30 -15.37 -8.63
C ASP A 54 2.15 -16.29 -7.42
N GLY A 55 2.73 -17.49 -7.43
CA GLY A 55 2.66 -18.43 -6.30
C GLY A 55 3.22 -17.81 -5.00
N THR A 56 4.33 -17.08 -5.09
CA THR A 56 4.87 -16.34 -3.95
C THR A 56 3.93 -15.20 -3.53
N MET A 57 3.39 -14.47 -4.50
CA MET A 57 2.43 -13.40 -4.26
C MET A 57 1.14 -13.89 -3.58
N GLN A 58 0.62 -15.06 -3.94
CA GLN A 58 -0.57 -15.65 -3.30
C GLN A 58 -0.30 -16.01 -1.84
N ILE A 59 0.88 -16.55 -1.53
CA ILE A 59 1.29 -16.81 -0.14
C ILE A 59 1.30 -15.49 0.64
N TRP A 60 1.90 -14.43 0.09
CA TRP A 60 1.96 -13.13 0.75
C TRP A 60 0.58 -12.50 0.92
N ARG A 61 -0.34 -12.67 -0.03
CA ARG A 61 -1.74 -12.23 0.09
C ARG A 61 -2.48 -12.88 1.26
N SER A 62 -2.10 -14.10 1.63
CA SER A 62 -2.69 -14.81 2.77
C SER A 62 -2.03 -14.46 4.12
N ARG A 63 -0.93 -13.70 4.09
CA ARG A 63 -0.14 -13.38 5.29
C ARG A 63 -0.58 -12.02 5.85
N GLY A 64 -1.05 -12.03 7.09
CA GLY A 64 -1.26 -10.82 7.89
C GLY A 64 -0.06 -10.48 8.77
N ASP A 65 -0.23 -9.49 9.64
CA ASP A 65 0.72 -9.18 10.70
C ASP A 65 0.26 -9.84 12.00
N ALA A 66 0.74 -11.07 12.24
CA ALA A 66 0.33 -11.87 13.38
C ALA A 66 0.65 -11.20 14.73
N LEU A 67 1.70 -10.38 14.80
CA LEU A 67 2.05 -9.68 16.03
C LEU A 67 1.10 -8.51 16.27
N ALA A 68 0.82 -7.72 15.24
CA ALA A 68 -0.17 -6.66 15.31
C ALA A 68 -1.57 -7.20 15.63
N ASP A 69 -1.98 -8.29 14.98
CA ASP A 69 -3.27 -8.95 15.21
C ASP A 69 -3.43 -9.42 16.66
N ALA A 70 -2.36 -9.98 17.25
CA ALA A 70 -2.38 -10.43 18.64
C ALA A 70 -2.42 -9.26 19.63
N ALA A 71 -1.64 -8.20 19.41
CA ALA A 71 -1.67 -7.00 20.24
C ALA A 71 -3.01 -6.25 20.14
N LEU A 72 -3.66 -6.26 18.96
CA LEU A 72 -4.96 -5.63 18.73
C LEU A 72 -6.06 -6.17 19.66
N HIS A 73 -6.00 -7.45 20.04
CA HIS A 73 -6.95 -8.02 21.00
C HIS A 73 -6.89 -7.37 22.39
N GLU A 74 -5.69 -6.91 22.79
CA GLU A 74 -5.45 -6.33 24.11
C GLU A 74 -5.77 -4.83 24.18
N ILE A 75 -5.75 -4.13 23.04
CA ILE A 75 -5.91 -2.66 22.97
C ILE A 75 -7.27 -2.20 22.42
N LYS A 76 -8.07 -3.13 21.89
CA LYS A 76 -9.44 -2.85 21.43
C LYS A 76 -10.34 -2.47 22.61
N GLY A 77 -11.12 -1.41 22.44
CA GLY A 77 -12.07 -0.97 23.46
C GLY A 77 -13.28 -1.91 23.60
N PRO A 78 -14.09 -1.75 24.68
CA PRO A 78 -15.23 -2.62 25.01
C PRO A 78 -16.32 -2.73 23.92
N SER A 79 -16.37 -1.77 22.99
CA SER A 79 -17.41 -1.69 21.95
C SER A 79 -16.90 -2.02 20.54
N GLY A 80 -15.66 -2.50 20.39
CA GLY A 80 -15.04 -2.66 19.06
C GLY A 80 -15.00 -1.31 18.35
N ASP A 81 -14.13 -0.42 18.83
CA ASP A 81 -14.10 1.03 18.55
C ASP A 81 -14.75 1.43 17.22
N ALA A 82 -15.93 2.04 17.32
CA ALA A 82 -16.66 2.63 16.21
C ALA A 82 -15.98 3.93 15.74
N GLY A 83 -14.73 3.82 15.28
CA GLY A 83 -13.93 4.90 14.72
C GLY A 83 -13.43 5.95 15.71
N GLY A 84 -12.28 6.55 15.41
CA GLY A 84 -11.78 7.76 16.07
C GLY A 84 -10.94 7.56 17.33
N SER A 85 -10.65 6.33 17.76
CA SER A 85 -9.70 6.08 18.84
C SER A 85 -8.27 5.96 18.32
N ASP A 86 -7.35 6.73 18.89
CA ASP A 86 -5.92 6.58 18.64
C ASP A 86 -5.41 5.24 19.21
N LEU A 87 -5.26 4.24 18.33
CA LEU A 87 -4.80 2.91 18.71
C LEU A 87 -3.31 2.90 19.07
N LEU A 88 -2.50 3.83 18.54
CA LEU A 88 -1.09 3.93 18.85
C LEU A 88 -0.90 4.44 20.28
N ALA A 89 -1.62 5.48 20.67
CA ALA A 89 -1.62 5.97 22.05
C ALA A 89 -2.10 4.90 23.05
N ARG A 90 -3.06 4.07 22.66
CA ARG A 90 -3.51 2.93 23.50
C ARG A 90 -2.46 1.84 23.60
N LEU A 91 -1.76 1.54 22.51
CA LEU A 91 -0.64 0.60 22.51
C LEU A 91 0.46 1.08 23.45
N GLU A 92 0.87 2.34 23.34
CA GLU A 92 1.84 2.97 24.25
C GLU A 92 1.39 2.88 25.71
N ALA A 93 0.15 3.28 25.99
CA ALA A 93 -0.40 3.21 27.34
C ALA A 93 -0.48 1.77 27.87
N ALA A 94 -0.78 0.79 27.01
CA ALA A 94 -0.82 -0.62 27.36
C ALA A 94 0.58 -1.19 27.62
N ALA A 95 1.58 -0.79 26.83
CA ALA A 95 2.98 -1.18 27.00
C ALA A 95 3.58 -0.64 28.30
N ASN A 96 3.15 0.56 28.74
CA ASN A 96 3.61 1.21 29.97
C ASN A 96 2.91 0.72 31.26
N LYS A 97 2.00 -0.28 31.18
CA LYS A 97 1.36 -0.85 32.37
C LYS A 97 2.38 -1.65 33.21
N PRO A 98 2.17 -1.84 34.54
CA PRO A 98 3.07 -2.63 35.38
C PRO A 98 3.23 -4.10 34.96
N LYS A 99 2.26 -4.63 34.21
CA LYS A 99 2.25 -5.99 33.64
C LYS A 99 1.59 -5.94 32.25
N PRO A 100 2.33 -5.50 31.21
CA PRO A 100 1.81 -5.46 29.86
C PRO A 100 1.69 -6.89 29.31
N ALA A 101 0.76 -7.11 28.38
CA ALA A 101 0.71 -8.35 27.63
C ALA A 101 1.98 -8.49 26.78
N LYS A 102 2.45 -9.73 26.59
CA LYS A 102 3.71 -10.01 25.90
C LYS A 102 3.71 -9.47 24.46
N GLU A 103 2.57 -9.61 23.79
CA GLU A 103 2.32 -9.23 22.41
C GLU A 103 2.32 -7.71 22.25
N VAL A 104 1.76 -6.99 23.24
CA VAL A 104 1.79 -5.52 23.30
C VAL A 104 3.22 -5.01 23.46
N THR A 105 3.99 -5.59 24.37
CA THR A 105 5.39 -5.22 24.56
C THR A 105 6.22 -5.50 23.32
N ALA A 106 6.09 -6.70 22.74
CA ALA A 106 6.83 -7.09 21.54
C ALA A 106 6.51 -6.19 20.33
N LEU A 107 5.23 -5.83 20.13
CA LEU A 107 4.85 -4.90 19.07
C LEU A 107 5.39 -3.50 19.33
N TRP A 108 5.29 -3.00 20.57
CA TRP A 108 5.80 -1.68 20.93
C TRP A 108 7.32 -1.59 20.75
N GLU A 109 8.06 -2.59 21.19
CA GLU A 109 9.50 -2.71 20.97
C GLU A 109 9.82 -2.75 19.47
N GLN A 110 9.08 -3.52 18.68
CA GLN A 110 9.27 -3.57 17.24
C GLN A 110 9.10 -2.18 16.59
N LEU A 111 8.01 -1.46 16.95
CA LEU A 111 7.69 -0.15 16.39
C LEU A 111 8.65 0.96 16.85
N THR A 112 9.21 0.85 18.05
CA THR A 112 10.11 1.86 18.64
C THR A 112 11.60 1.54 18.45
N SER A 113 11.93 0.32 18.03
CA SER A 113 13.30 -0.08 17.73
C SER A 113 13.79 0.60 16.44
N ILE A 114 14.81 1.45 16.57
CA ILE A 114 15.47 2.12 15.44
C ILE A 114 16.26 1.12 14.56
N ASP A 115 16.54 -0.08 15.08
CA ASP A 115 17.47 -1.05 14.48
C ASP A 115 16.83 -2.04 13.48
N GLN A 116 15.57 -1.87 13.11
CA GLN A 116 14.88 -2.84 12.24
C GLN A 116 14.80 -2.41 10.78
N THR A 117 15.96 -2.22 10.17
CA THR A 117 15.99 -2.13 8.71
C THR A 117 16.93 -3.16 8.14
N GLN A 118 16.33 -4.31 7.82
CA GLN A 118 16.86 -5.30 6.89
C GLN A 118 17.17 -4.70 5.50
N PHE A 119 16.84 -3.42 5.30
CA PHE A 119 17.05 -2.67 4.08
C PHE A 119 18.29 -1.78 4.24
N SER A 120 19.31 -2.06 3.44
CA SER A 120 20.42 -1.12 3.24
C SER A 120 19.89 0.09 2.49
N TYR A 121 19.65 1.20 3.17
CA TYR A 121 19.26 2.44 2.50
C TYR A 121 20.48 3.25 2.09
N ASP A 122 20.58 3.56 0.79
CA ASP A 122 21.44 4.63 0.32
C ASP A 122 20.80 5.97 0.69
N ARG A 123 21.39 6.66 1.67
CA ARG A 123 20.93 8.00 2.09
C ARG A 123 20.91 8.97 0.92
N GLU A 124 21.86 8.88 0.00
CA GLU A 124 21.85 9.73 -1.19
C GLU A 124 20.67 9.42 -2.11
N GLN A 125 20.28 8.15 -2.24
CA GLN A 125 19.10 7.76 -3.01
C GLN A 125 17.81 8.34 -2.40
N ILE A 126 17.68 8.32 -1.08
CA ILE A 126 16.54 8.94 -0.37
C ILE A 126 16.50 10.43 -0.69
N LEU A 127 17.62 11.15 -0.52
CA LEU A 127 17.69 12.59 -0.80
C LEU A 127 17.37 12.90 -2.26
N ARG A 128 17.87 12.10 -3.22
CA ARG A 128 17.52 12.25 -4.64
C ARG A 128 16.02 12.03 -4.87
N GLY A 129 15.43 11.02 -4.23
CA GLY A 129 13.99 10.74 -4.30
C GLY A 129 13.15 11.90 -3.79
N GLN A 130 13.49 12.45 -2.63
CA GLN A 130 12.85 13.63 -2.06
C GLN A 130 12.96 14.85 -2.98
N ALA A 131 14.15 15.10 -3.55
CA ALA A 131 14.34 16.20 -4.50
C ALA A 131 13.46 16.05 -5.76
N VAL A 132 13.36 14.83 -6.30
CA VAL A 132 12.48 14.55 -7.45
C VAL A 132 11.03 14.76 -7.07
N PHE A 133 10.59 14.25 -5.91
CA PHE A 133 9.22 14.42 -5.43
C PHE A 133 8.85 15.90 -5.37
N TYR A 134 9.63 16.73 -4.70
CA TYR A 134 9.35 18.17 -4.58
C TYR A 134 9.43 18.91 -5.91
N ARG A 135 10.36 18.54 -6.78
CA ARG A 135 10.50 19.14 -8.11
C ARG A 135 9.28 18.91 -8.99
N TYR A 136 8.64 17.74 -8.88
CA TYR A 136 7.50 17.34 -9.69
C TYR A 136 6.22 17.17 -8.87
N ALA A 137 6.16 17.77 -7.68
CA ALA A 137 5.08 17.57 -6.73
C ALA A 137 3.69 17.84 -7.33
N PRO A 138 3.44 18.90 -8.13
CA PRO A 138 2.12 19.11 -8.72
C PRO A 138 1.68 17.95 -9.62
N GLN A 139 2.58 17.43 -10.47
CA GLN A 139 2.27 16.34 -11.39
C GLN A 139 2.15 15.00 -10.66
N ILE A 140 3.02 14.76 -9.68
CA ILE A 140 2.97 13.54 -8.85
C ILE A 140 1.69 13.52 -8.02
N LEU A 141 1.35 14.62 -7.33
CA LEU A 141 0.14 14.70 -6.53
C LEU A 141 -1.12 14.64 -7.39
N ALA A 142 -1.15 15.27 -8.56
CA ALA A 142 -2.27 15.11 -9.50
C ALA A 142 -2.39 13.66 -9.99
N SER A 143 -1.27 13.00 -10.27
CA SER A 143 -1.26 11.59 -10.69
C SER A 143 -1.66 10.65 -9.56
N LEU A 144 -1.21 10.89 -8.32
CA LEU A 144 -1.62 10.12 -7.15
C LEU A 144 -3.11 10.34 -6.88
N LEU A 145 -3.59 11.58 -6.89
CA LEU A 145 -5.01 11.88 -6.74
C LEU A 145 -5.86 11.16 -7.81
N GLN A 146 -5.36 11.04 -9.04
CA GLN A 146 -6.08 10.34 -10.10
C GLN A 146 -5.94 8.80 -9.99
N PHE A 147 -4.74 8.27 -9.74
CA PHE A 147 -4.44 6.84 -9.82
C PHE A 147 -4.39 6.13 -8.48
N SER A 148 -3.85 6.70 -7.40
CA SER A 148 -3.91 6.03 -6.09
C SER A 148 -5.34 6.03 -5.54
N LEU A 149 -6.08 7.13 -5.78
CA LEU A 149 -7.47 7.25 -5.41
C LEU A 149 -8.36 6.37 -6.30
N ALA A 150 -8.32 6.54 -7.64
CA ALA A 150 -9.21 5.77 -8.52
C ALA A 150 -8.78 4.31 -8.70
N ALA A 151 -7.48 3.98 -8.68
CA ALA A 151 -7.02 2.58 -8.80
C ALA A 151 -6.99 1.84 -7.45
N GLY A 152 -6.75 2.54 -6.34
CA GLY A 152 -6.92 1.96 -4.99
C GLY A 152 -8.37 1.64 -4.68
N PHE A 153 -9.32 2.50 -5.08
CA PHE A 153 -10.76 2.27 -4.93
C PHE A 153 -11.41 1.43 -6.05
N SER A 154 -10.67 1.10 -7.11
CA SER A 154 -11.16 0.10 -8.08
C SER A 154 -10.83 -1.34 -7.66
N SER A 155 -9.93 -1.52 -6.68
CA SER A 155 -9.65 -2.84 -6.11
C SER A 155 -10.85 -3.35 -5.30
N PRO A 156 -11.48 -4.49 -5.67
CA PRO A 156 -12.66 -5.00 -4.99
C PRO A 156 -12.43 -5.29 -3.50
N SER A 157 -11.22 -5.73 -3.13
CA SER A 157 -10.86 -6.04 -1.74
C SER A 157 -10.73 -4.77 -0.90
N ILE A 158 -10.08 -3.73 -1.45
CA ILE A 158 -9.91 -2.45 -0.77
C ILE A 158 -11.28 -1.78 -0.62
N SER A 159 -12.06 -1.69 -1.69
CA SER A 159 -13.40 -1.09 -1.64
C SER A 159 -14.38 -1.84 -0.74
N ARG A 160 -14.29 -3.18 -0.69
CA ARG A 160 -15.04 -3.97 0.29
C ARG A 160 -14.64 -3.63 1.72
N LEU A 161 -13.34 -3.57 2.01
CA LEU A 161 -12.86 -3.22 3.36
C LEU A 161 -13.30 -1.80 3.74
N LEU A 162 -13.14 -0.83 2.85
CA LEU A 162 -13.54 0.57 3.05
C LEU A 162 -15.04 0.74 3.28
N ASN A 163 -15.87 -0.06 2.62
CA ASN A 163 -17.30 -0.13 2.86
C ASN A 163 -17.62 -0.78 4.21
N LEU A 164 -16.95 -1.89 4.55
CA LEU A 164 -17.16 -2.59 5.82
C LEU A 164 -16.76 -1.75 7.03
N THR A 165 -15.65 -1.02 6.93
CA THR A 165 -15.15 -0.14 7.99
C THR A 165 -15.83 1.22 7.99
N SER A 166 -16.74 1.48 7.04
CA SER A 166 -17.34 2.80 6.82
C SER A 166 -16.27 3.90 6.72
N TYR A 167 -15.10 3.56 6.16
CA TYR A 167 -13.94 4.45 6.12
C TYR A 167 -14.11 5.51 5.03
N LEU A 168 -14.79 5.26 3.91
CA LEU A 168 -15.03 6.33 2.92
C LEU A 168 -16.48 6.50 2.49
N VAL A 169 -17.28 5.46 2.65
CA VAL A 169 -18.69 5.45 2.27
C VAL A 169 -19.50 5.07 3.51
N PRO A 170 -20.56 5.82 3.86
CA PRO A 170 -21.48 5.38 4.90
C PRO A 170 -22.12 4.04 4.49
N PRO A 171 -22.42 3.15 5.44
CA PRO A 171 -22.97 1.84 5.12
C PRO A 171 -24.33 2.01 4.41
N MET A 172 -24.49 1.32 3.27
CA MET A 172 -25.69 1.38 2.41
C MET A 172 -26.98 0.92 3.10
N SER A 173 -26.91 0.37 4.32
CA SER A 173 -28.07 -0.05 5.11
C SER A 173 -28.93 1.10 5.65
N SER A 174 -28.52 2.35 5.43
CA SER A 174 -29.21 3.55 5.94
C SER A 174 -30.21 4.18 4.96
N THR A 175 -30.35 3.63 3.76
CA THR A 175 -31.31 4.08 2.75
C THR A 175 -32.36 3.01 2.46
N PRO A 176 -33.67 3.32 2.60
CA PRO A 176 -34.73 2.50 2.02
C PRO A 176 -34.49 2.29 0.52
N GLU A 177 -34.80 1.11 0.00
CA GLU A 177 -34.64 0.77 -1.42
C GLU A 177 -35.29 1.85 -2.32
N GLY A 178 -34.48 2.49 -3.17
CA GLY A 178 -34.95 3.41 -4.21
C GLY A 178 -34.64 4.91 -4.00
N GLU A 179 -34.11 5.32 -2.84
CA GLU A 179 -33.64 6.70 -2.65
C GLU A 179 -32.11 6.82 -2.75
N ALA A 180 -31.63 7.82 -3.48
CA ALA A 180 -30.20 8.15 -3.51
C ALA A 180 -29.72 8.44 -2.08
N PRO A 181 -28.52 7.96 -1.67
CA PRO A 181 -27.99 8.24 -0.35
C PRO A 181 -27.97 9.73 -0.07
N ARG A 182 -28.71 10.18 0.94
CA ARG A 182 -28.61 11.55 1.44
C ARG A 182 -27.28 11.67 2.18
N ILE A 183 -26.21 11.89 1.42
CA ILE A 183 -24.88 12.15 1.98
C ILE A 183 -24.95 13.47 2.72
N SER A 184 -24.88 13.42 4.05
CA SER A 184 -24.85 14.63 4.87
C SER A 184 -23.54 15.39 4.61
N LYS A 185 -23.55 16.71 4.78
CA LYS A 185 -22.32 17.52 4.69
C LYS A 185 -21.22 16.98 5.61
N ALA A 186 -21.57 16.57 6.82
CA ALA A 186 -20.65 15.96 7.77
C ALA A 186 -20.05 14.61 7.27
N SER A 187 -20.82 13.83 6.51
CA SER A 187 -20.30 12.62 5.86
C SER A 187 -19.33 12.98 4.73
N ASN A 188 -19.66 13.99 3.92
CA ASN A 188 -18.81 14.44 2.82
C ASN A 188 -17.48 15.02 3.34
N ASP A 189 -17.54 15.85 4.38
CA ASP A 189 -16.35 16.43 5.03
C ASP A 189 -15.45 15.33 5.62
N ARG A 190 -16.04 14.28 6.21
CA ARG A 190 -15.28 13.12 6.73
C ARG A 190 -14.61 12.33 5.62
N THR A 191 -15.31 12.07 4.52
CA THR A 191 -14.73 11.42 3.34
C THR A 191 -13.58 12.25 2.80
N TYR A 192 -13.76 13.57 2.65
CA TYR A 192 -12.71 14.47 2.20
C TYR A 192 -11.46 14.45 3.10
N MET A 193 -11.64 14.52 4.42
CA MET A 193 -10.51 14.44 5.37
C MET A 193 -9.74 13.12 5.24
N ARG A 194 -10.44 11.99 5.10
CA ARG A 194 -9.80 10.67 4.95
C ARG A 194 -9.10 10.49 3.60
N LEU A 195 -9.58 11.13 2.54
CA LEU A 195 -8.85 11.20 1.28
C LEU A 195 -7.54 11.99 1.45
N MET A 196 -7.56 13.05 2.25
CA MET A 196 -6.38 13.83 2.56
C MET A 196 -5.39 13.11 3.49
N GLU A 197 -5.83 12.16 4.33
CA GLU A 197 -4.95 11.32 5.18
C GLU A 197 -3.90 10.56 4.35
N THR A 198 -4.28 10.02 3.19
CA THR A 198 -3.33 9.31 2.31
C THR A 198 -2.31 10.27 1.68
N THR A 199 -2.75 11.49 1.34
CA THR A 199 -1.83 12.53 0.85
C THR A 199 -0.87 12.99 1.94
N GLN A 200 -1.37 13.17 3.17
CA GLN A 200 -0.56 13.53 4.33
C GLN A 200 0.49 12.46 4.62
N PHE A 201 0.10 11.17 4.59
CA PHE A 201 1.03 10.04 4.74
C PHE A 201 2.19 10.13 3.75
N VAL A 202 1.94 10.41 2.47
CA VAL A 202 3.01 10.58 1.46
C VAL A 202 3.95 11.73 1.80
N LEU A 203 3.42 12.85 2.32
CA LEU A 203 4.22 13.99 2.74
C LEU A 203 5.08 13.68 3.96
N ASP A 204 4.60 12.86 4.89
CA ASP A 204 5.34 12.47 6.09
C ASP A 204 6.59 11.60 5.76
N PHE A 205 6.57 10.81 4.68
CA PHE A 205 7.77 10.10 4.18
C PHE A 205 8.73 10.99 3.39
N MET A 206 8.27 12.15 2.96
CA MET A 206 9.03 13.07 2.13
C MET A 206 9.32 14.36 2.89
N PRO A 207 9.89 14.33 4.12
CA PRO A 207 10.14 15.56 4.86
C PRO A 207 11.08 16.47 4.04
N PRO A 208 10.85 17.79 4.09
CA PRO A 208 11.71 18.73 3.40
C PRO A 208 13.13 18.66 3.97
N PHE A 209 14.12 18.96 3.14
CA PHE A 209 15.53 18.95 3.53
C PHE A 209 15.77 19.80 4.79
N GLY A 210 16.28 19.18 5.86
CA GLY A 210 16.81 19.87 7.03
C GLY A 210 15.89 19.99 8.25
N SER A 211 14.82 19.19 8.35
CA SER A 211 14.06 19.01 9.60
C SER A 211 14.62 17.86 10.45
#